data_AF-A0AAU9SNR2-F1
#
_entry.id   AF-A0AAU9SNR2-F1
#
_cell.length_a   1.000
_cell.length_b   1.000
_cell.length_c   1.000
_cell.angle_alpha   90.00
_cell.angle_beta   90.00
_cell.angle_gamma   90.00
#
_symmetry.space_group_name_H-M   'P 1'
#
loop_
_entity.id
_entity.type
_entity.pdbx_description
1 polymer ?
#
loop_
_entity_poly.entity_id
_entity_poly.type
_entity_poly.pdbx_seq_one_letter_code
_entity_poly.pdbx_strand_id
1 'polypeptide(L)'
;MMAAKLQKWRNLSGRLDRISRSDAVPSIRLLHEGPDTMEELLDRHLAKKEKPLINDDEAEFLNRRRLTSTRREALSLYRDILRATRFFMWTDRRGILWRDVLRENARKEFEAARFETDPEVITRLLIGGSDAVSSALDKLAEKQKEMIELKRRGDQQ
;
A
#
# COMPACT_ATOMS: atom_id res chain seq x y z
N MET A 1 8.75 -50.99 30.81
CA MET A 1 7.48 -50.93 30.06
C MET A 1 7.35 -49.55 29.44
N MET A 2 7.24 -49.50 28.12
CA MET A 2 7.16 -48.31 27.28
C MET A 2 5.73 -47.78 27.15
N ALA A 3 5.56 -46.46 26.94
CA ALA A 3 4.97 -45.92 25.70
C ALA A 3 4.85 -44.38 25.77
N ALA A 4 5.50 -43.71 24.82
CA ALA A 4 5.37 -42.29 24.53
C ALA A 4 4.05 -41.97 23.83
N LYS A 5 3.52 -40.75 24.01
CA LYS A 5 2.58 -40.13 23.05
C LYS A 5 2.98 -38.68 22.77
N LEU A 6 3.84 -38.58 21.75
CA LEU A 6 4.06 -37.39 20.95
C LEU A 6 2.87 -37.13 20.01
N GLN A 7 2.68 -35.85 19.69
CA GLN A 7 2.04 -35.29 18.48
C GLN A 7 0.52 -35.14 18.43
N LYS A 8 0.05 -33.88 18.34
CA LYS A 8 -0.85 -33.45 17.25
C LYS A 8 -0.87 -31.92 17.08
N TRP A 9 0.23 -31.34 16.63
CA TRP A 9 0.18 -30.02 15.98
C TRP A 9 -0.29 -30.27 14.55
N ARG A 10 -1.55 -29.94 14.24
CA ARG A 10 -2.04 -29.97 12.87
C ARG A 10 -1.46 -28.76 12.12
N ASN A 11 -0.41 -29.05 11.35
CA ASN A 11 0.05 -28.24 10.24
C ASN A 11 -1.13 -27.89 9.31
N LEU A 12 -1.48 -26.61 9.23
CA LEU A 12 -2.21 -26.07 8.08
C LEU A 12 -1.19 -25.53 7.08
N SER A 13 -0.34 -26.43 6.58
CA SER A 13 0.34 -26.23 5.30
C SER A 13 -0.72 -26.48 4.22
N GLY A 14 -1.45 -25.42 3.87
CA GLY A 14 -2.34 -25.43 2.73
C GLY A 14 -1.50 -25.50 1.46
N ARG A 15 -1.54 -26.67 0.81
CA ARG A 15 -1.03 -26.98 -0.53
C ARG A 15 -0.91 -25.76 -1.43
N LEU A 16 0.33 -25.45 -1.80
CA LEU A 16 0.63 -24.76 -3.05
C LEU A 16 0.26 -25.72 -4.20
N ASP A 17 -1.01 -25.73 -4.59
CA ASP A 17 -1.36 -26.26 -5.90
C ASP A 17 -0.75 -25.29 -6.94
N ARG A 18 0.28 -25.78 -7.62
CA ARG A 18 0.80 -25.23 -8.86
C ARG A 18 -0.34 -25.26 -9.88
N ILE A 19 -1.13 -24.19 -9.91
CA ILE A 19 -2.08 -23.96 -10.98
C ILE A 19 -1.25 -23.63 -12.22
N SER A 20 -1.41 -24.51 -13.21
CA SER A 20 -0.86 -24.41 -14.55
C SER A 20 -1.05 -22.99 -15.09
N ARG A 21 0.02 -22.44 -15.69
CA ARG A 21 -0.04 -21.20 -16.46
C ARG A 21 -0.94 -21.44 -17.66
N SER A 22 -2.19 -21.00 -17.57
CA SER A 22 -3.08 -20.80 -18.70
C SER A 22 -3.68 -19.41 -18.55
N ASP A 23 -3.06 -18.44 -19.21
CA ASP A 23 -3.59 -17.15 -19.70
C ASP A 23 -4.80 -16.54 -18.97
N ALA A 24 -4.74 -16.46 -17.65
CA ALA A 24 -5.64 -15.63 -16.87
C ALA A 24 -5.09 -14.21 -16.88
N VAL A 25 -5.41 -13.45 -17.92
CA VAL A 25 -5.30 -11.98 -17.90
C VAL A 25 -5.99 -11.52 -16.61
N PRO A 26 -5.29 -10.87 -15.67
CA PRO A 26 -5.95 -10.34 -14.50
C PRO A 26 -6.97 -9.33 -15.04
N SER A 27 -8.25 -9.65 -14.87
CA SER A 27 -9.34 -8.71 -15.13
C SER A 27 -9.26 -7.60 -14.08
N ILE A 28 -8.27 -6.73 -14.24
CA ILE A 28 -8.28 -5.38 -13.71
C ILE A 28 -9.56 -4.80 -14.29
N ARG A 29 -10.56 -4.56 -13.43
CA ARG A 29 -11.75 -3.81 -13.83
C ARG A 29 -11.27 -2.39 -14.12
N LEU A 30 -10.83 -2.19 -15.36
CA LEU A 30 -10.54 -0.92 -15.97
C LEU A 30 -11.85 -0.13 -15.99
N LEU A 31 -12.05 0.72 -14.98
CA LEU A 31 -13.14 1.71 -14.98
C LEU A 31 -12.87 2.86 -15.98
N HIS A 32 -11.83 2.73 -16.81
CA HIS A 32 -11.46 3.64 -17.88
C HIS A 32 -10.79 2.85 -18.99
N GLU A 33 -11.15 3.14 -20.24
CA GLU A 33 -10.49 2.58 -21.42
C GLU A 33 -9.04 3.11 -21.49
N GLY A 34 -8.06 2.31 -21.04
CA GLY A 34 -6.64 2.55 -21.30
C GLY A 34 -5.70 2.17 -20.14
N PRO A 35 -4.44 1.78 -20.41
CA PRO A 35 -3.46 1.47 -19.39
C PRO A 35 -2.91 2.75 -18.74
N ASP A 36 -2.93 2.84 -17.42
CA ASP A 36 -2.34 3.94 -16.65
C ASP A 36 -0.81 3.71 -16.50
N THR A 37 -0.03 3.89 -17.56
CA THR A 37 1.43 4.02 -17.45
C THR A 37 1.82 5.47 -17.17
N MET A 38 2.83 5.69 -16.32
CA MET A 38 3.25 7.04 -15.90
C MET A 38 3.75 7.87 -17.10
N GLU A 39 4.36 7.22 -18.09
CA GLU A 39 4.84 7.81 -19.34
C GLU A 39 3.68 8.32 -20.21
N GLU A 40 2.59 7.55 -20.33
CA GLU A 40 1.39 7.93 -21.10
C GLU A 40 0.52 8.99 -20.39
N LEU A 41 0.69 9.16 -19.07
CA LEU A 41 0.12 10.27 -18.30
C LEU A 41 0.90 11.58 -18.52
N LEU A 42 2.23 11.52 -18.63
CA LEU A 42 3.07 12.68 -18.92
C LEU A 42 2.87 13.18 -20.36
N ASP A 43 2.83 12.27 -21.33
CA ASP A 43 2.69 12.62 -22.75
C ASP A 43 1.34 13.34 -23.03
N ARG A 44 0.29 12.94 -22.33
CA ARG A 44 -1.03 13.58 -22.37
C ARG A 44 -1.06 14.99 -21.78
N HIS A 45 -0.20 15.27 -20.80
CA HIS A 45 -0.10 16.59 -20.15
C HIS A 45 0.90 17.54 -20.82
N LEU A 46 1.80 17.01 -21.66
CA LEU A 46 2.77 17.80 -22.43
C LEU A 46 2.26 18.19 -23.82
N ALA A 47 1.25 17.50 -24.36
CA ALA A 47 0.60 17.88 -25.61
C ALA A 47 -0.07 19.27 -25.45
N LYS A 48 0.61 20.31 -25.95
CA LYS A 48 0.11 21.68 -26.08
C LYS A 48 -1.15 21.69 -26.95
N LYS A 49 -2.32 21.56 -26.34
CA LYS A 49 -3.59 21.96 -26.97
C LYS A 49 -3.72 23.47 -26.85
N GLU A 50 -3.80 24.14 -27.98
CA GLU A 50 -4.15 25.55 -28.10
C GLU A 50 -5.38 25.86 -27.24
N LYS A 51 -5.31 26.91 -26.42
CA LYS A 51 -6.35 27.27 -25.44
C LYS A 51 -7.72 27.41 -26.12
N PRO A 52 -8.71 26.55 -25.87
CA PRO A 52 -10.09 26.93 -26.04
C PRO A 52 -10.51 27.76 -24.83
N LEU A 53 -11.43 28.71 -25.02
CA LEU A 53 -12.18 29.31 -23.91
C LEU A 53 -12.79 28.15 -23.10
N ILE A 54 -12.38 28.00 -21.84
CA ILE A 54 -12.87 26.92 -20.97
C ILE A 54 -14.36 27.19 -20.72
N ASN A 55 -15.22 26.37 -21.31
CA ASN A 55 -16.64 26.29 -20.97
C ASN A 55 -16.76 25.77 -19.52
N ASP A 56 -17.76 26.26 -18.77
CA ASP A 56 -18.00 25.81 -17.39
C ASP A 56 -18.12 24.27 -17.27
N ASP A 57 -18.65 23.61 -18.30
CA ASP A 57 -18.76 22.14 -18.38
C ASP A 57 -17.39 21.42 -18.42
N GLU A 58 -16.38 22.01 -19.07
CA GLU A 58 -15.03 21.42 -19.16
C GLU A 58 -14.29 21.58 -17.81
N ALA A 59 -14.49 22.71 -17.12
CA ALA A 59 -13.98 22.92 -15.77
C ALA A 59 -14.59 21.93 -14.76
N GLU A 60 -15.89 21.65 -14.87
CA GLU A 60 -16.58 20.66 -14.05
C GLU A 60 -16.06 19.24 -14.34
N PHE A 61 -15.84 18.89 -15.62
CA PHE A 61 -15.27 17.60 -16.01
C PHE A 61 -13.85 17.39 -15.47
N LEU A 62 -12.99 18.42 -15.55
CA LEU A 62 -11.65 18.39 -14.97
C LEU A 62 -11.67 18.26 -13.45
N ASN A 63 -12.58 18.95 -12.76
CA ASN A 63 -12.78 18.79 -11.32
C ASN A 63 -13.23 17.38 -10.96
N ARG A 64 -14.18 16.80 -11.70
CA ARG A 64 -14.62 15.42 -11.50
C ARG A 64 -13.48 14.42 -11.71
N ARG A 65 -12.66 14.62 -12.74
CA ARG A 65 -11.49 13.78 -13.01
C ARG A 65 -10.44 13.89 -11.89
N ARG A 66 -10.13 15.10 -11.41
CA ARG A 66 -9.22 15.34 -10.29
C ARG A 66 -9.71 14.71 -8.98
N LEU A 67 -11.00 14.83 -8.68
CA LEU A 67 -11.61 14.17 -7.52
C LEU A 67 -11.49 12.63 -7.61
N THR A 68 -11.59 12.07 -8.81
CA THR A 68 -11.37 10.62 -8.99
C THR A 68 -9.90 10.22 -8.87
N SER A 69 -8.94 11.07 -9.26
CA SER A 69 -7.51 10.76 -9.12
C SER A 69 -7.06 10.86 -7.66
N THR A 70 -7.43 11.91 -6.92
CA THR A 70 -7.07 12.06 -5.50
C THR A 70 -7.68 10.95 -4.64
N ARG A 71 -8.93 10.56 -4.91
CA ARG A 71 -9.57 9.43 -4.23
C ARG A 71 -8.87 8.10 -4.54
N ARG A 72 -8.42 7.90 -5.78
CA ARG A 72 -7.66 6.70 -6.18
C ARG A 72 -6.32 6.64 -5.47
N GLU A 73 -5.60 7.75 -5.40
CA GLU A 73 -4.32 7.87 -4.69
C GLU A 73 -4.49 7.59 -3.19
N ALA A 74 -5.49 8.18 -2.55
CA ALA A 74 -5.82 7.91 -1.15
C ALA A 74 -6.07 6.42 -0.89
N LEU A 75 -6.88 5.77 -1.73
CA LEU A 75 -7.15 4.34 -1.60
C LEU A 75 -5.92 3.48 -1.90
N SER A 76 -5.05 3.90 -2.82
CA SER A 76 -3.80 3.21 -3.09
C SER A 76 -2.89 3.27 -1.87
N LEU A 77 -2.67 4.47 -1.33
CA LEU A 77 -1.88 4.68 -0.12
C LEU A 77 -2.41 3.87 1.07
N TYR A 78 -3.73 3.87 1.28
CA TYR A 78 -4.33 3.04 2.33
C TYR A 78 -4.01 1.55 2.16
N ARG A 79 -4.09 1.03 0.92
CA ARG A 79 -3.72 -0.36 0.63
C ARG A 79 -2.22 -0.60 0.84
N ASP A 80 -1.37 0.36 0.51
CA ASP A 80 0.08 0.28 0.71
C ASP A 80 0.42 0.25 2.20
N ILE A 81 -0.24 1.05 3.03
CA ILE A 81 -0.14 0.95 4.50
C ILE A 81 -0.55 -0.45 4.97
N LEU A 82 -1.69 -0.98 4.49
CA LEU A 82 -2.13 -2.33 4.87
C LEU A 82 -1.15 -3.44 4.44
N ARG A 83 -0.43 -3.24 3.32
CA ARG A 83 0.64 -4.14 2.89
C ARG A 83 1.87 -3.99 3.77
N ALA A 84 2.33 -2.76 4.03
CA ALA A 84 3.48 -2.44 4.86
C ALA A 84 3.33 -2.99 6.28
N THR A 85 2.17 -2.81 6.91
CA THR A 85 1.88 -3.31 8.26
C THR A 85 2.00 -4.83 8.41
N ARG A 86 2.00 -5.60 7.31
CA ARG A 86 2.22 -7.05 7.37
C ARG A 86 3.61 -7.40 7.88
N PHE A 87 4.61 -6.57 7.62
CA PHE A 87 5.98 -6.80 8.06
C PHE A 87 6.19 -6.53 9.56
N PHE A 88 5.27 -5.81 10.19
CA PHE A 88 5.32 -5.44 11.61
C PHE A 88 4.73 -6.55 12.50
N MET A 89 5.43 -7.69 12.58
CA MET A 89 4.96 -8.90 13.27
C MET A 89 5.34 -8.99 14.75
N TRP A 90 5.94 -7.95 15.34
CA TRP A 90 6.31 -7.95 16.75
C TRP A 90 5.22 -7.33 17.63
N THR A 91 5.23 -7.72 18.90
CA THR A 91 4.30 -7.19 19.91
C THR A 91 4.89 -5.98 20.61
N ASP A 92 4.02 -5.04 20.98
CA ASP A 92 4.34 -3.95 21.90
C ASP A 92 4.54 -4.48 23.33
N ARG A 93 5.03 -3.63 24.24
CA ARG A 93 5.18 -3.90 25.68
C ARG A 93 3.88 -4.38 26.34
N ARG A 94 2.73 -3.98 25.78
CA ARG A 94 1.38 -4.37 26.20
C ARG A 94 0.95 -5.75 25.66
N GLY A 95 1.76 -6.39 24.83
CA GLY A 95 1.44 -7.66 24.17
C GLY A 95 0.60 -7.53 22.90
N ILE A 96 0.30 -6.30 22.44
CA ILE A 96 -0.51 -6.06 21.24
C ILE A 96 0.38 -6.06 19.99
N LEU A 97 -0.06 -6.70 18.91
CA LEU A 97 0.69 -6.73 17.65
C LEU A 97 0.76 -5.33 17.02
N TRP A 98 1.97 -4.86 16.66
CA TRP A 98 2.14 -3.54 16.04
C TRP A 98 1.37 -3.40 14.73
N ARG A 99 1.24 -4.48 13.96
CA ARG A 99 0.36 -4.53 12.78
C ARG A 99 -1.04 -4.00 13.07
N ASP A 100 -1.68 -4.45 14.15
CA ASP A 100 -3.08 -4.15 14.42
C ASP A 100 -3.23 -2.70 14.90
N VAL A 101 -2.29 -2.23 15.73
CA VAL A 101 -2.20 -0.83 16.14
C VAL A 101 -2.05 0.10 14.93
N LEU A 102 -1.13 -0.21 14.02
CA LEU A 102 -0.90 0.60 12.83
C LEU A 102 -2.11 0.62 11.88
N ARG A 103 -2.82 -0.50 11.75
CA ARG A 103 -4.06 -0.57 10.96
C ARG A 103 -5.18 0.25 11.56
N GLU A 104 -5.35 0.18 12.87
CA GLU A 104 -6.36 0.96 13.58
C GLU A 104 -6.07 2.45 13.48
N ASN A 105 -4.81 2.85 13.66
CA ASN A 105 -4.37 4.23 13.52
C ASN A 105 -4.59 4.73 12.08
N ALA A 106 -4.15 3.97 11.07
CA ALA A 106 -4.38 4.32 9.67
C ALA A 106 -5.89 4.49 9.39
N ARG A 107 -6.74 3.61 9.90
CA ARG A 107 -8.19 3.76 9.73
C ARG A 107 -8.71 5.05 10.38
N LYS A 108 -8.25 5.40 11.58
CA LYS A 108 -8.64 6.63 12.27
C LYS A 108 -8.24 7.87 11.47
N GLU A 109 -7.01 7.93 10.97
CA GLU A 109 -6.51 9.06 10.16
C GLU A 109 -7.33 9.23 8.87
N PHE A 110 -7.62 8.13 8.16
CA PHE A 110 -8.41 8.19 6.92
C PHE A 110 -9.88 8.54 7.15
N GLU A 111 -10.48 8.11 8.26
CA GLU A 111 -11.86 8.51 8.60
C GLU A 111 -11.92 9.98 9.05
N ALA A 112 -10.88 10.47 9.74
CA ALA A 112 -10.79 11.89 10.12
C ALA A 112 -10.69 12.79 8.88
N ALA A 113 -9.89 12.40 7.89
CA ALA A 113 -9.72 13.16 6.64
C ALA A 113 -10.82 12.93 5.60
N ARG A 114 -11.86 12.15 5.91
CA ARG A 114 -12.86 11.67 4.94
C ARG A 114 -13.64 12.78 4.25
N PHE A 115 -13.88 13.88 4.95
CA PHE A 115 -14.67 15.01 4.47
C PHE A 115 -13.81 16.19 4.02
N GLU A 116 -12.49 16.01 3.96
CA GLU A 116 -11.59 17.03 3.45
C GLU A 116 -11.89 17.29 1.97
N THR A 117 -12.15 18.55 1.66
CA THR A 117 -12.54 19.00 0.31
C THR A 117 -11.47 19.90 -0.31
N ASP A 118 -10.56 20.46 0.50
CA ASP A 118 -9.47 21.30 0.03
C ASP A 118 -8.41 20.46 -0.70
N PRO A 119 -8.18 20.70 -2.02
CA PRO A 119 -7.20 19.94 -2.79
C PRO A 119 -5.76 20.08 -2.25
N GLU A 120 -5.40 21.22 -1.68
CA GLU A 120 -4.04 21.41 -1.12
C GLU A 120 -3.82 20.59 0.14
N VAL A 121 -4.84 20.51 1.00
CA VAL A 121 -4.77 19.68 2.22
C VAL A 121 -4.69 18.21 1.84
N ILE A 122 -5.53 17.76 0.91
CA ILE A 122 -5.53 16.37 0.44
C ILE A 122 -4.17 15.99 -0.13
N THR A 123 -3.61 16.83 -1.01
CA THR A 123 -2.29 16.55 -1.62
C THR A 123 -1.17 16.48 -0.59
N ARG A 124 -1.15 17.39 0.40
CA ARG A 124 -0.18 17.34 1.51
C ARG A 124 -0.32 16.06 2.34
N LEU A 125 -1.55 15.63 2.63
CA LEU A 125 -1.81 14.39 3.35
C LEU A 125 -1.32 13.15 2.58
N LEU A 126 -1.55 13.12 1.26
CA LEU A 126 -1.13 12.00 0.41
C LEU A 126 0.39 11.91 0.28
N ILE A 127 1.07 13.04 0.06
CA ILE A 127 2.53 13.08 -0.04
C ILE A 127 3.15 12.73 1.31
N GLY A 128 2.72 13.40 2.38
CA GLY A 128 3.25 13.15 3.73
C GLY A 128 3.00 11.72 4.21
N GLY A 129 1.84 11.15 3.90
CA GLY A 129 1.54 9.75 4.21
C GLY A 129 2.43 8.78 3.43
N SER A 130 2.68 9.05 2.14
CA SER A 130 3.54 8.21 1.30
C SER A 130 5.00 8.24 1.76
N ASP A 131 5.50 9.42 2.12
CA ASP A 131 6.86 9.59 2.66
C ASP A 131 7.02 8.90 4.02
N ALA A 132 6.01 9.00 4.88
CA ALA A 132 6.01 8.33 6.19
C ALA A 132 6.05 6.80 6.05
N VAL A 133 5.29 6.24 5.10
CA VAL A 133 5.30 4.79 4.82
C VAL A 133 6.66 4.34 4.29
N SER A 134 7.22 5.08 3.32
CA SER A 134 8.54 4.79 2.76
C SER A 134 9.62 4.82 3.84
N SER A 135 9.66 5.88 4.65
CA SER A 135 10.61 6.01 5.75
C SER A 135 10.48 4.90 6.79
N ALA A 136 9.25 4.45 7.09
CA ALA A 136 9.03 3.35 8.02
C ALA A 136 9.54 2.01 7.46
N LEU A 137 9.36 1.76 6.16
CA LEU A 137 9.87 0.56 5.49
C LEU A 137 11.40 0.58 5.39
N ASP A 138 12.01 1.73 5.11
CA ASP A 138 13.47 1.86 5.06
C ASP A 138 14.11 1.54 6.41
N LYS A 139 13.57 2.15 7.49
CA LYS A 139 14.03 1.86 8.86
C LYS A 139 13.86 0.39 9.23
N LEU A 140 12.76 -0.22 8.80
CA LEU A 140 12.55 -1.65 9.01
C LEU A 140 13.61 -2.48 8.28
N ALA A 141 13.88 -2.17 7.01
CA ALA A 141 14.87 -2.88 6.20
C ALA A 141 16.29 -2.72 6.78
N GLU A 142 16.64 -1.53 7.26
CA GLU A 142 17.91 -1.28 7.98
C GLU A 142 18.04 -2.17 9.21
N LYS A 143 17.00 -2.21 10.07
CA LYS A 143 17.01 -3.06 11.27
C LYS A 143 17.09 -4.55 10.94
N GLN A 144 16.45 -4.99 9.85
CA GLN A 144 16.59 -6.36 9.39
C GLN A 144 18.02 -6.68 8.93
N LYS A 145 18.68 -5.77 8.21
CA LYS A 145 20.09 -5.92 7.79
C LYS A 145 21.02 -6.00 9.01
N GLU A 146 20.88 -5.07 9.97
CA GLU A 146 21.67 -5.06 11.21
C GLU A 146 21.54 -6.39 11.98
N MET A 147 20.32 -6.92 12.14
CA MET A 147 20.11 -8.20 12.83
C MET A 147 20.77 -9.39 12.12
N ILE A 148 20.75 -9.40 10.78
CA ILE A 148 21.40 -10.45 9.99
C ILE A 148 22.92 -10.37 10.13
N GLU A 149 23.49 -9.17 10.09
CA GLU A 149 24.94 -8.96 10.27
C GLU A 149 25.41 -9.33 11.67
N LEU A 150 24.65 -8.96 12.72
CA LEU A 150 24.92 -9.36 14.09
C LEU A 150 24.92 -10.88 14.26
N LYS A 151 23.93 -11.56 13.69
CA LYS A 151 23.86 -13.03 13.72
C LYS A 151 25.07 -13.67 13.04
N ARG A 152 25.48 -13.16 11.87
CA ARG A 152 26.66 -13.65 11.15
C ARG A 152 27.96 -13.48 11.94
N ARG A 153 28.11 -12.39 12.72
CA ARG A 153 29.29 -12.17 13.57
C ARG A 153 29.29 -13.08 14.81
N GLY A 154 28.13 -13.31 15.40
CA GLY A 154 27.98 -14.22 16.55
C GLY A 154 28.25 -15.68 16.21
N ASP A 155 27.93 -16.12 15.00
CA ASP A 155 28.19 -17.50 14.53
C ASP A 155 29.68 -17.75 14.17
N GLN A 156 30.54 -16.71 14.17
CA GLN A 156 31.98 -16.80 13.84
C GLN A 156 32.90 -16.78 15.07
N GLN A 157 32.36 -16.66 16.29
CA GLN A 157 33.08 -16.72 17.57
C GLN A 157 32.76 -18.01 18.31
#